data_AF-A0A6G0A405-F1
#
_entry.id   AF-A0A6G0A405-F1
#
_cell.length_a   1.000
_cell.length_b   1.000
_cell.length_c   1.000
_cell.angle_alpha   90.00
_cell.angle_beta   90.00
_cell.angle_gamma   90.00
#
_symmetry.space_group_name_H-M   'P 1'
#
loop_
_entity.id
_entity.type
_entity.pdbx_description
1 polymer ?
#
loop_
_entity_poly.entity_id
_entity_poly.type
_entity_poly.pdbx_seq_one_letter_code
_entity_poly.pdbx_strand_id
1 'polypeptide(L)'
;MATVFTRQRSAVRVCHRPPRETPAQRGFLRVRGRAPFASIRPDAREVAREFVREFLDSTRERRWTAGRSFLDHHGVSDERTSALRGATYRRDGRAVVELKSERPLDPDLLQLAGDGIRVAVAAGEPGADQLASDCAGALRERRWPGDELLANHLDSLAGRGPAALLRPLAVSLDELSEILEGDPIHGGGRIDRLTGEVWHRAQIDYAVEVGEEDPDDEDPDRWLWVDCEGSRDGYRDMEDFIATVADPHRAELLAVAIEGRGAFRRFRDVLHRWPDLVDRWYAFSDDRRIGRAREWLADAGYRPADAR
;
A
#
# COMPACT_ATOMS: atom_id res chain seq x y z
N MET A 1 -59.19 -19.76 -17.27
CA MET A 1 -58.12 -18.84 -17.71
C MET A 1 -56.99 -18.89 -16.70
N ALA A 2 -56.03 -19.80 -16.88
CA ALA A 2 -54.88 -19.96 -16.01
C ALA A 2 -53.70 -19.17 -16.60
N THR A 3 -53.20 -18.18 -15.87
CA THR A 3 -52.02 -17.39 -16.27
C THR A 3 -50.80 -17.91 -15.54
N VAL A 4 -49.90 -18.52 -16.31
CA VAL A 4 -48.58 -19.02 -15.90
C VAL A 4 -47.63 -17.83 -15.77
N PHE A 5 -47.04 -17.64 -14.59
CA PHE A 5 -45.97 -16.67 -14.37
C PHE A 5 -44.62 -17.40 -14.40
N THR A 6 -43.91 -17.24 -15.51
CA THR A 6 -42.57 -17.82 -15.73
C THR A 6 -41.54 -16.98 -14.96
N ARG A 7 -40.93 -17.55 -13.92
CA ARG A 7 -39.77 -16.96 -13.22
C ARG A 7 -38.52 -17.08 -14.09
N GLN A 8 -37.99 -15.96 -14.54
CA GLN A 8 -36.69 -15.87 -15.21
C GLN A 8 -35.60 -15.76 -14.14
N ARG A 9 -34.83 -16.84 -13.94
CA ARG A 9 -33.63 -16.84 -13.10
C ARG A 9 -32.48 -16.27 -13.92
N SER A 10 -32.06 -15.05 -13.64
CA SER A 10 -30.78 -14.51 -14.13
C SER A 10 -29.64 -15.13 -13.33
N ALA A 11 -28.79 -15.89 -14.02
CA ALA A 11 -27.58 -16.47 -13.46
C ALA A 11 -26.53 -15.36 -13.25
N VAL A 12 -26.22 -15.07 -11.99
CA VAL A 12 -25.06 -14.27 -11.61
C VAL A 12 -23.82 -15.13 -11.86
N ARG A 13 -22.99 -14.73 -12.81
CA ARG A 13 -21.63 -15.28 -12.98
C ARG A 13 -20.79 -14.82 -11.80
N VAL A 14 -20.60 -15.71 -10.83
CA VAL A 14 -19.56 -15.58 -9.81
C VAL A 14 -18.23 -15.94 -10.47
N CYS A 15 -17.38 -14.94 -10.71
CA CYS A 15 -15.99 -15.17 -11.10
C CYS A 15 -15.22 -15.66 -9.87
N HIS A 16 -15.15 -16.98 -9.67
CA HIS A 16 -14.22 -17.58 -8.71
C HIS A 16 -12.78 -17.39 -9.24
N ARG A 17 -11.99 -16.59 -8.53
CA ARG A 17 -10.52 -16.57 -8.66
C ARG A 17 -10.00 -17.92 -8.14
N PRO A 18 -9.26 -18.72 -8.92
CA PRO A 18 -8.69 -19.95 -8.41
C PRO A 18 -7.61 -19.65 -7.35
N PRO A 19 -7.40 -20.54 -6.36
CA PRO A 19 -6.32 -20.38 -5.39
C PRO A 19 -4.96 -20.37 -6.12
N ARG A 20 -4.05 -19.47 -5.68
CA ARG A 20 -2.68 -19.37 -6.19
C ARG A 20 -1.91 -20.62 -5.74
N GLU A 21 -1.61 -21.52 -6.67
CA GLU A 21 -0.67 -22.64 -6.46
C GLU A 21 0.76 -22.09 -6.38
N THR A 22 1.48 -22.45 -5.32
CA THR A 22 2.92 -22.16 -5.16
C THR A 22 3.75 -23.17 -5.97
N PRO A 23 4.65 -22.74 -6.86
CA PRO A 23 5.60 -23.66 -7.48
C PRO A 23 6.83 -23.81 -6.58
N ALA A 24 6.68 -24.57 -5.51
CA ALA A 24 7.82 -25.27 -4.94
C ALA A 24 8.15 -26.47 -5.86
N GLN A 25 9.44 -26.68 -6.13
CA GLN A 25 10.02 -27.86 -6.79
C GLN A 25 9.94 -27.91 -8.33
N ARG A 26 10.84 -27.16 -9.00
CA ARG A 26 11.51 -27.68 -10.20
C ARG A 26 13.02 -27.48 -10.10
N GLY A 27 13.73 -28.61 -10.11
CA GLY A 27 15.17 -28.69 -9.92
C GLY A 27 15.96 -27.87 -10.93
N PHE A 28 17.00 -27.21 -10.42
CA PHE A 28 18.04 -26.59 -11.22
C PHE A 28 18.82 -27.66 -12.00
N LEU A 29 18.59 -27.72 -13.32
CA LEU A 29 19.46 -28.46 -14.22
C LEU A 29 20.76 -27.68 -14.40
N ARG A 30 21.87 -28.27 -13.95
CA ARG A 30 23.25 -27.84 -14.21
C ARG A 30 23.48 -27.63 -15.71
N VAL A 31 23.90 -26.43 -16.11
CA VAL A 31 24.65 -26.23 -17.37
C VAL A 31 25.99 -25.57 -17.05
N ARG A 32 27.06 -26.35 -17.23
CA ARG A 32 28.44 -25.87 -17.26
C ARG A 32 28.72 -25.26 -18.63
N GLY A 33 29.28 -24.05 -18.64
CA GLY A 33 29.86 -23.41 -19.82
C GLY A 33 30.43 -22.03 -19.51
N ARG A 34 31.67 -21.98 -19.00
CA ARG A 34 32.55 -20.77 -19.06
C ARG A 34 32.85 -20.47 -20.54
N ALA A 35 32.97 -19.23 -21.01
CA ALA A 35 33.96 -18.19 -20.66
C ALA A 35 33.60 -16.85 -21.36
N PRO A 36 34.45 -15.79 -21.33
CA PRO A 36 34.92 -15.00 -20.21
C PRO A 36 34.52 -13.52 -20.37
N PHE A 37 34.02 -12.84 -19.32
CA PHE A 37 33.99 -11.36 -19.33
C PHE A 37 35.28 -10.82 -18.73
N ALA A 38 36.01 -10.11 -19.58
CA ALA A 38 37.22 -9.40 -19.27
C ALA A 38 36.99 -8.29 -18.22
N SER A 39 38.02 -8.08 -17.40
CA SER A 39 38.24 -7.02 -16.42
C SER A 39 37.31 -5.80 -16.50
N ILE A 40 36.31 -5.76 -15.63
CA ILE A 40 35.75 -4.51 -15.13
C ILE A 40 36.76 -3.97 -14.11
N ARG A 41 37.21 -2.72 -14.30
CA ARG A 41 38.19 -2.08 -13.40
C ARG A 41 37.64 -2.04 -11.97
N PRO A 42 38.50 -2.18 -10.94
CA PRO A 42 38.07 -2.16 -9.54
C PRO A 42 37.24 -0.91 -9.16
N ASP A 43 37.48 0.23 -9.82
CA ASP A 43 36.85 1.51 -9.47
C ASP A 43 35.32 1.55 -9.72
N ALA A 44 34.79 0.85 -10.71
CA ALA A 44 33.37 0.96 -11.05
C ALA A 44 32.46 0.23 -10.04
N ARG A 45 32.98 -0.84 -9.41
CA ARG A 45 32.31 -1.53 -8.31
C ARG A 45 32.40 -0.75 -7.01
N GLU A 46 33.51 -0.05 -6.80
CA GLU A 46 33.71 0.78 -5.62
C GLU A 46 32.84 2.04 -5.68
N VAL A 47 32.71 2.67 -6.86
CA VAL A 47 31.78 3.79 -7.11
C VAL A 47 30.32 3.36 -7.02
N ALA A 48 29.95 2.17 -7.51
CA ALA A 48 28.60 1.64 -7.32
C ALA A 48 28.29 1.34 -5.85
N ARG A 49 29.26 0.77 -5.11
CA ARG A 49 29.14 0.54 -3.67
C ARG A 49 29.08 1.85 -2.89
N GLU A 50 29.82 2.86 -3.29
CA GLU A 50 29.83 4.18 -2.65
C GLU A 50 28.53 4.93 -2.95
N PHE A 51 28.00 4.85 -4.18
CA PHE A 51 26.69 5.41 -4.53
C PHE A 51 25.53 4.71 -3.81
N VAL A 52 25.57 3.37 -3.70
CA VAL A 52 24.57 2.61 -2.95
C VAL A 52 24.73 2.85 -1.45
N ARG A 53 25.96 2.96 -0.93
CA ARG A 53 26.23 3.30 0.48
C ARG A 53 25.82 4.74 0.80
N GLU A 54 26.02 5.72 -0.08
CA GLU A 54 25.52 7.10 0.09
C GLU A 54 24.00 7.17 -0.03
N PHE A 55 23.38 6.41 -0.95
CA PHE A 55 21.93 6.26 -1.02
C PHE A 55 21.36 5.63 0.26
N LEU A 56 22.07 4.65 0.83
CA LEU A 56 21.67 3.95 2.05
C LEU A 56 21.99 4.71 3.35
N ASP A 57 23.12 5.40 3.46
CA ASP A 57 23.41 6.30 4.57
C ASP A 57 22.49 7.52 4.52
N SER A 58 22.14 8.01 3.33
CA SER A 58 21.07 8.98 3.16
C SER A 58 19.71 8.45 3.62
N THR A 59 19.42 7.15 3.47
CA THR A 59 18.19 6.55 4.04
C THR A 59 18.33 6.23 5.53
N ARG A 60 19.53 6.00 6.05
CA ARG A 60 19.86 5.76 7.47
C ARG A 60 19.86 7.05 8.30
N GLU A 61 20.27 8.17 7.73
CA GLU A 61 20.13 9.51 8.33
C GLU A 61 18.68 10.01 8.22
N ARG A 62 17.95 9.63 7.15
CA ARG A 62 16.49 9.79 7.05
C ARG A 62 15.69 8.87 8.00
N ARG A 63 16.31 7.79 8.50
CA ARG A 63 15.77 6.86 9.53
C ARG A 63 15.57 7.52 10.90
N TRP A 64 16.11 8.73 11.13
CA TRP A 64 15.79 9.58 12.29
C TRP A 64 14.60 10.54 12.07
N THR A 65 13.94 10.42 10.92
CA THR A 65 12.67 11.10 10.55
C THR A 65 11.68 10.11 9.93
N ALA A 66 11.73 8.85 10.36
CA ALA A 66 10.88 7.76 9.88
C ALA A 66 9.40 8.14 10.02
N GLY A 67 8.78 8.48 8.88
CA GLY A 67 7.44 9.06 8.77
C GLY A 67 7.36 10.31 7.86
N ARG A 68 8.49 10.90 7.46
CA ARG A 68 8.51 12.18 6.71
C ARG A 68 8.98 12.10 5.25
N SER A 69 9.89 11.20 4.88
CA SER A 69 10.74 11.44 3.69
C SER A 69 10.22 11.01 2.30
N PHE A 70 9.25 10.09 2.16
CA PHE A 70 8.77 9.71 0.81
C PHE A 70 7.57 10.57 0.36
N LEU A 71 6.71 10.93 1.33
CA LEU A 71 5.56 11.83 1.13
C LEU A 71 5.98 13.29 0.89
N ASP A 72 7.18 13.71 1.31
CA ASP A 72 7.69 15.07 1.07
C ASP A 72 8.26 15.29 -0.35
N HIS A 73 8.51 14.23 -1.15
CA HIS A 73 9.16 14.39 -2.47
C HIS A 73 8.16 14.68 -3.61
N HIS A 74 6.86 14.55 -3.35
CA HIS A 74 5.81 14.59 -4.36
C HIS A 74 4.56 15.30 -3.82
N GLY A 75 4.54 16.64 -3.87
CA GLY A 75 3.37 17.46 -3.57
C GLY A 75 3.18 17.76 -2.08
N VAL A 76 2.80 18.99 -1.77
CA VAL A 76 2.54 19.44 -0.40
C VAL A 76 1.28 18.74 0.09
N SER A 77 1.40 17.61 0.80
CA SER A 77 0.25 16.98 1.47
C SER A 77 -0.50 18.05 2.28
N ASP A 78 -1.82 18.16 2.09
CA ASP A 78 -2.65 19.06 2.90
C ASP A 78 -2.27 18.89 4.37
N GLU A 79 -2.05 20.01 5.07
CA GLU A 79 -1.56 20.04 6.45
C GLU A 79 -2.40 19.12 7.36
N ARG A 80 -3.68 18.94 7.02
CA ARG A 80 -4.63 18.06 7.70
C ARG A 80 -4.36 16.58 7.49
N THR A 81 -4.05 16.15 6.26
CA THR A 81 -3.68 14.76 5.97
C THR A 81 -2.39 14.42 6.71
N SER A 82 -1.44 15.35 6.71
CA SER A 82 -0.19 15.25 7.48
C SER A 82 -0.45 15.21 8.99
N ALA A 83 -1.37 16.02 9.51
CA ALA A 83 -1.76 16.02 10.92
C ALA A 83 -2.43 14.70 11.33
N LEU A 84 -3.33 14.17 10.50
CA LEU A 84 -3.99 12.88 10.73
C LEU A 84 -2.99 11.73 10.70
N ARG A 85 -2.12 11.65 9.68
CA ARG A 85 -1.02 10.67 9.63
C ARG A 85 -0.15 10.76 10.88
N GLY A 86 0.21 11.98 11.29
CA GLY A 86 1.00 12.21 12.49
C GLY A 86 0.30 11.76 13.78
N ALA A 87 -1.01 12.00 13.92
CA ALA A 87 -1.81 11.55 15.05
C ALA A 87 -1.91 10.02 15.09
N THR A 88 -2.20 9.38 13.95
CA THR A 88 -2.22 7.91 13.81
C THR A 88 -0.88 7.30 14.20
N TYR A 89 0.23 7.83 13.67
CA TYR A 89 1.59 7.36 13.97
C TYR A 89 1.93 7.46 15.46
N ARG A 90 1.63 8.61 16.10
CA ARG A 90 1.87 8.83 17.53
C ARG A 90 0.86 8.13 18.45
N ARG A 91 -0.16 7.47 17.87
CA ARG A 91 -1.30 6.90 18.59
C ARG A 91 -2.09 7.90 19.44
N ASP A 92 -2.21 9.11 18.93
CA ASP A 92 -2.94 10.18 19.60
C ASP A 92 -4.43 10.09 19.23
N GLY A 93 -5.16 9.20 19.91
CA GLY A 93 -6.58 8.95 19.66
C GLY A 93 -7.45 10.20 19.82
N ARG A 94 -7.15 11.03 20.82
CA ARG A 94 -7.83 12.30 21.04
C ARG A 94 -7.66 13.25 19.85
N ALA A 95 -6.43 13.43 19.36
CA ALA A 95 -6.17 14.27 18.20
C ALA A 95 -6.90 13.75 16.95
N VAL A 96 -7.02 12.43 16.78
CA VAL A 96 -7.81 11.85 15.69
C VAL A 96 -9.28 12.25 15.80
N VAL A 97 -9.89 12.10 16.99
CA VAL A 97 -11.30 12.46 17.21
C VAL A 97 -11.53 13.94 16.95
N GLU A 98 -10.65 14.82 17.43
CA GLU A 98 -10.72 16.26 17.18
C GLU A 98 -10.68 16.57 15.67
N LEU A 99 -9.70 16.00 14.95
CA LEU A 99 -9.55 16.19 13.50
C LEU A 99 -10.75 15.67 12.68
N LYS A 100 -11.46 14.63 13.16
CA LYS A 100 -12.55 13.99 12.41
C LYS A 100 -13.95 14.44 12.83
N SER A 101 -14.14 14.92 14.05
CA SER A 101 -15.45 15.40 14.51
C SER A 101 -15.83 16.74 13.88
N GLU A 102 -14.84 17.51 13.41
CA GLU A 102 -15.08 18.84 12.83
C GLU A 102 -15.59 18.81 11.38
N ARG A 103 -15.51 17.66 10.67
CA ARG A 103 -15.81 17.57 9.23
C ARG A 103 -16.31 16.19 8.79
N PRO A 104 -17.04 16.11 7.66
CA PRO A 104 -17.36 14.84 7.02
C PRO A 104 -16.09 14.04 6.67
N LEU A 105 -16.22 12.72 6.65
CA LEU A 105 -15.17 11.83 6.15
C LEU A 105 -14.93 12.08 4.67
N ASP A 106 -13.67 12.30 4.32
CA ASP A 106 -13.24 12.44 2.94
C ASP A 106 -13.27 11.05 2.26
N PRO A 107 -14.03 10.85 1.17
CA PRO A 107 -14.10 9.59 0.45
C PRO A 107 -12.74 9.11 -0.08
N ASP A 108 -11.77 9.99 -0.30
CA ASP A 108 -10.44 9.66 -0.82
C ASP A 108 -9.43 9.30 0.30
N LEU A 109 -9.83 9.37 1.58
CA LEU A 109 -8.95 9.14 2.73
C LEU A 109 -9.55 8.16 3.76
N LEU A 110 -10.47 7.28 3.34
CA LEU A 110 -11.17 6.40 4.28
C LEU A 110 -10.28 5.32 4.91
N GLN A 111 -9.28 4.78 4.19
CA GLN A 111 -8.31 3.86 4.79
C GLN A 111 -7.46 4.56 5.83
N LEU A 112 -6.91 5.74 5.49
CA LEU A 112 -6.11 6.54 6.43
C LEU A 112 -6.93 6.96 7.66
N ALA A 113 -8.15 7.47 7.43
CA ALA A 113 -9.04 7.88 8.51
C ALA A 113 -9.42 6.70 9.39
N GLY A 114 -9.75 5.56 8.81
CA GLY A 114 -10.10 4.36 9.57
C GLY A 114 -8.93 3.85 10.41
N ASP A 115 -7.69 3.92 9.92
CA ASP A 115 -6.51 3.57 10.75
C ASP A 115 -6.31 4.52 11.93
N GLY A 116 -6.53 5.83 11.76
CA GLY A 116 -6.58 6.75 12.89
C GLY A 116 -7.72 6.42 13.86
N ILE A 117 -8.93 6.16 13.35
CA ILE A 117 -10.10 5.88 14.17
C ILE A 117 -9.91 4.59 14.98
N ARG A 118 -9.22 3.57 14.44
CA ARG A 118 -8.83 2.38 15.20
C ARG A 118 -8.05 2.72 16.46
N VAL A 119 -7.09 3.64 16.37
CA VAL A 119 -6.32 4.13 17.52
C VAL A 119 -7.26 4.78 18.55
N ALA A 120 -8.18 5.65 18.09
CA ALA A 120 -9.12 6.33 18.98
C ALA A 120 -10.07 5.35 19.70
N VAL A 121 -10.59 4.34 18.99
CA VAL A 121 -11.46 3.30 19.58
C VAL A 121 -10.68 2.47 20.60
N ALA A 122 -9.45 2.07 20.26
CA ALA A 122 -8.60 1.30 21.17
C ALA A 122 -8.23 2.09 22.45
N ALA A 123 -8.12 3.41 22.36
CA ALA A 123 -7.90 4.30 23.50
C ALA A 123 -9.17 4.60 24.30
N GLY A 124 -10.36 4.21 23.82
CA GLY A 124 -11.63 4.49 24.49
C GLY A 124 -12.05 5.97 24.43
N GLU A 125 -11.63 6.68 23.38
CA GLU A 125 -11.90 8.12 23.26
C GLU A 125 -13.40 8.40 23.04
N PRO A 126 -13.98 9.41 23.72
CA PRO A 126 -15.38 9.75 23.54
C PRO A 126 -15.72 10.07 22.07
N GLY A 127 -16.76 9.43 21.53
CA GLY A 127 -17.21 9.63 20.15
C GLY A 127 -16.49 8.76 19.10
N ALA A 128 -15.42 8.06 19.47
CA ALA A 128 -14.71 7.15 18.55
C ALA A 128 -15.60 6.04 17.99
N ASP A 129 -16.54 5.51 18.79
CA ASP A 129 -17.47 4.46 18.37
C ASP A 129 -18.41 4.89 17.24
N GLN A 130 -18.85 6.16 17.26
CA GLN A 130 -19.71 6.73 16.22
C GLN A 130 -18.88 6.96 14.95
N LEU A 131 -17.69 7.55 15.08
CA LEU A 131 -16.76 7.72 13.96
C LEU A 131 -16.41 6.39 13.30
N ALA A 132 -16.22 5.34 14.09
CA ALA A 132 -15.98 3.98 13.60
C ALA A 132 -17.18 3.44 12.81
N SER A 133 -18.40 3.68 13.29
CA SER A 133 -19.63 3.28 12.58
C SER A 133 -19.77 4.01 11.25
N ASP A 134 -19.55 5.32 11.24
CA ASP A 134 -19.69 6.16 10.06
C ASP A 134 -18.63 5.80 9.01
N CYS A 135 -17.39 5.60 9.45
CA CYS A 135 -16.28 5.17 8.59
C CYS A 135 -16.52 3.77 8.02
N ALA A 136 -16.94 2.81 8.84
CA ALA A 136 -17.27 1.47 8.39
C ALA A 136 -18.42 1.47 7.36
N GLY A 137 -19.42 2.34 7.52
CA GLY A 137 -20.48 2.55 6.54
C GLY A 137 -19.95 3.08 5.20
N ALA A 138 -19.15 4.14 5.24
CA ALA A 138 -18.56 4.75 4.04
C ALA A 138 -17.63 3.79 3.27
N LEU A 139 -16.81 3.02 3.98
CA LEU A 139 -15.95 1.98 3.40
C LEU A 139 -16.78 0.91 2.66
N ARG A 140 -17.85 0.42 3.29
CA ARG A 140 -18.75 -0.59 2.68
C ARG A 140 -19.52 -0.07 1.49
N GLU A 141 -19.81 1.23 1.46
CA GLU A 141 -20.43 1.87 0.30
C GLU A 141 -19.44 1.95 -0.86
N ARG A 142 -18.18 2.36 -0.59
CA ARG A 142 -17.12 2.57 -1.57
C ARG A 142 -16.57 1.26 -2.18
N ARG A 143 -16.40 0.21 -1.38
CA ARG A 143 -16.00 -1.16 -1.79
C ARG A 143 -14.67 -1.23 -2.56
N TRP A 144 -13.70 -0.43 -2.18
CA TRP A 144 -12.34 -0.60 -2.70
C TRP A 144 -11.63 -1.78 -2.01
N PRO A 145 -10.55 -2.31 -2.61
CA PRO A 145 -9.69 -3.28 -1.94
C PRO A 145 -9.36 -2.84 -0.51
N GLY A 146 -9.49 -3.75 0.45
CA GLY A 146 -9.25 -3.45 1.87
C GLY A 146 -10.38 -2.76 2.62
N ASP A 147 -11.41 -2.21 1.97
CA ASP A 147 -12.49 -1.47 2.64
C ASP A 147 -13.30 -2.35 3.58
N GLU A 148 -13.73 -3.52 3.11
CA GLU A 148 -14.49 -4.48 3.92
C GLU A 148 -13.66 -4.99 5.10
N LEU A 149 -12.35 -5.18 4.92
CA LEU A 149 -11.44 -5.62 5.97
C LEU A 149 -11.30 -4.56 7.07
N LEU A 150 -11.13 -3.30 6.70
CA LEU A 150 -11.03 -2.20 7.66
C LEU A 150 -12.37 -1.94 8.37
N ALA A 151 -13.48 -1.96 7.65
CA ALA A 151 -14.81 -1.81 8.21
C ALA A 151 -15.12 -2.89 9.27
N ASN A 152 -14.82 -4.16 8.95
CA ASN A 152 -15.01 -5.26 9.91
C ASN A 152 -14.09 -5.15 11.13
N HIS A 153 -12.87 -4.63 10.95
CA HIS A 153 -11.96 -4.39 12.08
C HIS A 153 -12.48 -3.27 12.99
N LEU A 154 -12.99 -2.17 12.43
CA LEU A 154 -13.61 -1.09 13.19
C LEU A 154 -14.83 -1.60 14.00
N ASP A 155 -15.69 -2.41 13.38
CA ASP A 155 -16.84 -3.00 14.08
C ASP A 155 -16.44 -3.99 15.17
N SER A 156 -15.38 -4.78 14.95
CA SER A 156 -14.83 -5.66 15.97
C SER A 156 -14.29 -4.88 17.17
N LEU A 157 -13.56 -3.77 16.95
CA LEU A 157 -13.02 -2.94 18.02
C LEU A 157 -14.13 -2.24 18.82
N ALA A 158 -15.21 -1.83 18.14
CA ALA A 158 -16.37 -1.23 18.78
C ALA A 158 -17.34 -2.25 19.40
N GLY A 159 -17.00 -3.55 19.42
CA GLY A 159 -17.83 -4.62 20.01
C GLY A 159 -19.12 -4.94 19.25
N ARG A 160 -19.23 -4.52 17.98
CA ARG A 160 -20.40 -4.70 17.11
C ARG A 160 -20.24 -5.80 16.06
N GLY A 161 -19.01 -6.28 15.88
CA GLY A 161 -18.66 -7.33 14.91
C GLY A 161 -18.01 -8.55 15.56
N PRO A 162 -17.84 -9.64 14.79
CA PRO A 162 -17.08 -10.79 15.25
C PRO A 162 -15.61 -10.40 15.49
N ALA A 163 -14.95 -11.11 16.41
CA ALA A 163 -13.52 -10.92 16.66
C ALA A 163 -12.69 -11.20 15.39
N ALA A 164 -11.66 -10.39 15.17
CA ALA A 164 -10.75 -10.56 14.03
C ALA A 164 -10.06 -11.94 14.04
N LEU A 165 -10.27 -12.72 12.98
CA LEU A 165 -9.71 -14.08 12.83
C LEU A 165 -8.25 -14.09 12.35
N LEU A 166 -7.81 -13.01 11.70
CA LEU A 166 -6.47 -12.89 11.12
C LEU A 166 -5.42 -12.60 12.20
N ARG A 167 -4.22 -13.17 12.03
CA ARG A 167 -3.11 -12.98 12.98
C ARG A 167 -2.60 -11.53 12.91
N PRO A 168 -2.43 -10.83 14.04
CA PRO A 168 -1.85 -9.49 14.02
C PRO A 168 -0.39 -9.54 13.57
N LEU A 169 0.02 -8.64 12.67
CA LEU A 169 1.41 -8.40 12.27
C LEU A 169 1.70 -6.89 12.31
N ALA A 170 2.79 -6.52 12.99
CA ALA A 170 3.21 -5.14 13.23
C ALA A 170 3.86 -4.46 12.00
N VAL A 171 3.23 -4.58 10.83
CA VAL A 171 3.77 -4.07 9.56
C VAL A 171 3.17 -2.71 9.18
N SER A 172 4.00 -1.83 8.64
CA SER A 172 3.55 -0.58 8.03
C SER A 172 2.90 -0.86 6.68
N LEU A 173 1.61 -0.51 6.53
CA LEU A 173 0.92 -0.67 5.25
C LEU A 173 1.45 0.29 4.18
N ASP A 174 1.92 1.48 4.57
CA ASP A 174 2.55 2.42 3.65
C ASP A 174 3.83 1.77 3.06
N GLU A 175 4.74 1.26 3.89
CA GLU A 175 5.97 0.59 3.43
C GLU A 175 5.68 -0.68 2.62
N LEU A 176 4.72 -1.50 3.08
CA LEU A 176 4.28 -2.68 2.34
C LEU A 176 3.76 -2.31 0.94
N SER A 177 2.98 -1.23 0.84
CA SER A 177 2.45 -0.76 -0.44
C SER A 177 3.54 -0.25 -1.39
N GLU A 178 4.72 0.12 -0.91
CA GLU A 178 5.86 0.55 -1.72
C GLU A 178 6.61 -0.62 -2.35
N ILE A 179 6.66 -1.78 -1.69
CA ILE A 179 7.26 -2.98 -2.27
C ILE A 179 6.27 -3.79 -3.13
N LEU A 180 4.97 -3.69 -2.86
CA LEU A 180 3.94 -4.37 -3.65
C LEU A 180 3.77 -3.77 -5.05
N GLU A 181 3.91 -2.46 -5.18
CA GLU A 181 3.61 -1.74 -6.42
C GLU A 181 4.81 -0.97 -6.93
N GLY A 182 4.98 -0.91 -8.26
CA GLY A 182 6.07 -0.16 -8.87
C GLY A 182 6.70 -0.88 -10.06
N ASP A 183 8.01 -0.71 -10.22
CA ASP A 183 8.78 -1.39 -11.26
C ASP A 183 8.97 -2.87 -10.90
N PRO A 184 8.50 -3.83 -11.72
CA PRO A 184 8.70 -5.25 -11.45
C PRO A 184 10.17 -5.68 -11.35
N ILE A 185 11.11 -4.91 -11.93
CA ILE A 185 12.54 -5.25 -11.92
C ILE A 185 13.16 -5.00 -10.53
N HIS A 186 12.77 -3.91 -9.88
CA HIS A 186 13.35 -3.48 -8.59
C HIS A 186 12.37 -3.57 -7.42
N GLY A 187 11.11 -3.92 -7.69
CA GLY A 187 10.07 -4.07 -6.69
C GLY A 187 10.12 -5.40 -5.94
N GLY A 188 9.17 -5.55 -5.02
CA GLY A 188 9.11 -6.67 -4.11
C GLY A 188 10.12 -6.54 -2.97
N GLY A 189 10.14 -7.56 -2.12
CA GLY A 189 10.88 -7.52 -0.88
C GLY A 189 10.48 -8.64 0.05
N ARG A 190 10.71 -8.43 1.34
CA ARG A 190 10.24 -9.33 2.40
C ARG A 190 9.81 -8.54 3.63
N ILE A 191 8.95 -9.13 4.44
CA ILE A 191 8.60 -8.65 5.77
C ILE A 191 9.26 -9.58 6.79
N ASP A 192 9.94 -9.01 7.78
CA ASP A 192 10.32 -9.75 8.98
C ASP A 192 9.06 -9.94 9.85
N ARG A 193 8.60 -11.18 10.02
CA ARG A 193 7.39 -11.52 10.77
C ARG A 193 7.52 -11.28 12.27
N LEU A 194 8.75 -11.17 12.78
CA LEU A 194 9.05 -10.94 14.20
C LEU A 194 9.06 -9.45 14.53
N THR A 195 9.70 -8.64 13.67
CA THR A 195 9.84 -7.19 13.89
C THR A 195 8.77 -6.36 13.19
N GLY A 196 8.20 -6.89 12.10
CA GLY A 196 7.32 -6.16 11.20
C GLY A 196 8.04 -5.28 10.19
N GLU A 197 9.38 -5.27 10.17
CA GLU A 197 10.17 -4.44 9.25
C GLU A 197 9.98 -4.89 7.80
N VAL A 198 9.74 -3.93 6.91
CA VAL A 198 9.62 -4.14 5.47
C VAL A 198 10.97 -3.89 4.81
N TRP A 199 11.47 -4.89 4.10
CA TRP A 199 12.75 -4.84 3.40
C TRP A 199 12.51 -4.82 1.90
N HIS A 200 12.92 -3.75 1.23
CA HIS A 200 12.93 -3.68 -0.23
C HIS A 200 13.95 -4.66 -0.81
N ARG A 201 13.69 -5.20 -2.01
CA ARG A 201 14.64 -6.05 -2.74
C ARG A 201 16.05 -5.45 -2.79
N ALA A 202 16.17 -4.16 -3.07
CA ALA A 202 17.47 -3.48 -3.08
C ALA A 202 18.22 -3.48 -1.73
N GLN A 203 17.48 -3.43 -0.61
CA GLN A 203 18.08 -3.52 0.73
C GLN A 203 18.56 -4.95 1.01
N ILE A 204 17.80 -5.96 0.60
CA ILE A 204 18.18 -7.37 0.72
C ILE A 204 19.45 -7.64 -0.09
N ASP A 205 19.47 -7.23 -1.36
CA ASP A 205 20.62 -7.42 -2.26
C ASP A 205 21.89 -6.75 -1.67
N TYR A 206 21.74 -5.57 -1.09
CA TYR A 206 22.84 -4.87 -0.43
C TYR A 206 23.33 -5.62 0.82
N ALA A 207 22.42 -6.02 1.71
CA ALA A 207 22.77 -6.72 2.95
C ALA A 207 23.50 -8.04 2.67
N VAL A 208 23.11 -8.74 1.60
CA VAL A 208 23.82 -9.92 1.09
C VAL A 208 25.20 -9.54 0.54
N GLU A 209 25.32 -8.46 -0.25
CA GLU A 209 26.62 -8.02 -0.78
C GLU A 209 27.63 -7.67 0.33
N VAL A 210 27.16 -7.04 1.42
CA VAL A 210 28.02 -6.66 2.56
C VAL A 210 28.19 -7.78 3.59
N GLY A 211 27.53 -8.92 3.41
CA GLY A 211 27.63 -10.09 4.29
C GLY A 211 26.90 -9.94 5.63
N GLU A 212 25.95 -9.01 5.73
CA GLU A 212 25.08 -8.85 6.90
C GLU A 212 23.91 -9.84 6.89
N GLU A 213 23.53 -10.33 5.71
CA GLU A 213 22.48 -11.32 5.52
C GLU A 213 22.99 -12.53 4.72
N ASP A 214 22.50 -13.72 5.10
CA ASP A 214 22.76 -14.95 4.36
C ASP A 214 21.77 -15.02 3.18
N PRO A 215 22.24 -15.08 1.92
CA PRO A 215 21.36 -15.20 0.76
C PRO A 215 20.52 -16.49 0.77
N ASP A 216 20.95 -17.51 1.52
CA ASP A 216 20.25 -18.78 1.65
C ASP A 216 19.32 -18.83 2.90
N ASP A 217 19.18 -17.72 3.65
CA ASP A 217 18.21 -17.63 4.76
C ASP A 217 16.77 -17.49 4.23
N GLU A 218 16.14 -18.64 4.01
CA GLU A 218 14.75 -18.78 3.60
C GLU A 218 13.81 -19.17 4.76
N ASP A 219 14.16 -18.89 6.03
CA ASP A 219 13.32 -19.26 7.18
C ASP A 219 11.87 -18.76 7.00
N PRO A 220 10.90 -19.66 6.73
CA PRO A 220 9.53 -19.26 6.42
C PRO A 220 8.79 -18.74 7.66
N ASP A 221 9.28 -19.02 8.86
CA ASP A 221 8.70 -18.53 10.11
C ASP A 221 9.14 -17.09 10.43
N ARG A 222 10.32 -16.68 9.93
CA ARG A 222 10.82 -15.31 10.01
C ARG A 222 10.40 -14.47 8.82
N TRP A 223 10.52 -14.98 7.60
CA TRP A 223 10.39 -14.18 6.38
C TRP A 223 9.05 -14.39 5.68
N LEU A 224 8.39 -13.29 5.33
CA LEU A 224 7.24 -13.28 4.43
C LEU A 224 7.64 -12.56 3.14
N TRP A 225 7.85 -13.32 2.07
CA TRP A 225 8.23 -12.79 0.76
C TRP A 225 7.08 -12.07 0.07
N VAL A 226 7.42 -10.96 -0.59
CA VAL A 226 6.48 -10.09 -1.29
C VAL A 226 6.96 -9.91 -2.72
N ASP A 227 6.15 -10.37 -3.67
CA ASP A 227 6.38 -10.11 -5.09
C ASP A 227 5.78 -8.76 -5.49
N CYS A 228 6.45 -8.06 -6.40
CA CYS A 228 5.90 -6.86 -7.02
C CYS A 228 4.74 -7.24 -7.96
N GLU A 229 3.55 -6.68 -7.73
CA GLU A 229 2.39 -6.85 -8.61
C GLU A 229 2.46 -5.93 -9.85
N GLY A 230 3.46 -5.05 -9.90
CA GLY A 230 3.81 -4.19 -11.02
C GLY A 230 3.03 -2.88 -11.02
N SER A 231 2.78 -2.34 -12.22
CA SER A 231 2.22 -0.99 -12.40
C SER A 231 0.77 -0.98 -12.91
N ARG A 232 0.12 -2.14 -12.97
CA ARG A 232 -1.25 -2.24 -13.51
C ARG A 232 -2.27 -1.52 -12.64
N ASP A 233 -2.22 -1.73 -11.32
CA ASP A 233 -3.14 -1.07 -10.39
C ASP A 233 -2.87 0.43 -10.31
N GLY A 234 -1.59 0.86 -10.28
CA GLY A 234 -1.26 2.27 -10.39
C GLY A 234 -1.73 2.93 -11.69
N TYR A 235 -1.74 2.21 -12.82
CA TYR A 235 -2.31 2.74 -14.07
C TYR A 235 -3.83 2.86 -13.99
N ARG A 236 -4.49 1.84 -13.42
CA ARG A 236 -5.93 1.85 -13.20
C ARG A 236 -6.35 2.97 -12.25
N ASP A 237 -5.55 3.27 -11.23
CA ASP A 237 -5.79 4.38 -10.33
C ASP A 237 -5.77 5.72 -11.08
N MET A 238 -4.87 5.91 -12.06
CA MET A 238 -4.90 7.10 -12.92
C MET A 238 -6.21 7.18 -13.72
N GLU A 239 -6.67 6.08 -14.33
CA GLU A 239 -7.94 6.04 -15.07
C GLU A 239 -9.14 6.37 -14.17
N ASP A 240 -9.22 5.72 -13.00
CA ASP A 240 -10.29 5.91 -12.04
C ASP A 240 -10.29 7.35 -11.51
N PHE A 241 -9.12 7.92 -11.18
CA PHE A 241 -9.01 9.30 -10.73
C PHE A 241 -9.46 10.30 -11.80
N ILE A 242 -9.04 10.12 -13.05
CA ILE A 242 -9.43 10.99 -14.17
C ILE A 242 -10.95 11.03 -14.31
N ALA A 243 -11.62 9.89 -14.13
CA ALA A 243 -13.09 9.81 -14.17
C ALA A 243 -13.79 10.62 -13.05
N THR A 244 -13.08 10.98 -11.97
CA THR A 244 -13.59 11.83 -10.88
C THR A 244 -13.26 13.33 -11.03
N VAL A 245 -12.51 13.72 -12.07
CA VAL A 245 -12.14 15.12 -12.29
C VAL A 245 -13.36 15.87 -12.83
N ALA A 246 -13.83 16.87 -12.08
CA ALA A 246 -15.06 17.59 -12.40
C ALA A 246 -14.95 18.50 -13.63
N ASP A 247 -13.76 19.05 -13.91
CA ASP A 247 -13.48 19.88 -15.08
C ASP A 247 -13.21 18.97 -16.31
N PRO A 248 -14.10 18.96 -17.32
CA PRO A 248 -13.96 18.06 -18.46
C PRO A 248 -12.68 18.31 -19.27
N HIS A 249 -12.20 19.55 -19.34
CA HIS A 249 -10.99 19.88 -20.08
C HIS A 249 -9.75 19.35 -19.37
N ARG A 250 -9.70 19.46 -18.04
CA ARG A 250 -8.60 18.86 -17.24
C ARG A 250 -8.62 17.34 -17.34
N ALA A 251 -9.80 16.73 -17.27
CA ALA A 251 -9.98 15.29 -17.40
C ALA A 251 -9.48 14.78 -18.76
N GLU A 252 -9.85 15.45 -19.85
CA GLU A 252 -9.40 15.11 -21.22
C GLU A 252 -7.86 15.22 -21.36
N LEU A 253 -7.26 16.30 -20.85
CA LEU A 253 -5.81 16.48 -20.89
C LEU A 253 -5.07 15.36 -20.14
N LEU A 254 -5.59 14.94 -18.98
CA LEU A 254 -5.01 13.84 -18.22
C LEU A 254 -5.22 12.49 -18.92
N ALA A 255 -6.38 12.25 -19.54
CA ALA A 255 -6.67 11.05 -20.30
C ALA A 255 -5.69 10.86 -21.47
N VAL A 256 -5.45 11.91 -22.25
CA VAL A 256 -4.44 11.89 -23.33
C VAL A 256 -3.03 11.67 -22.77
N ALA A 257 -2.73 12.21 -21.58
CA ALA A 257 -1.41 12.09 -20.97
C ALA A 257 -1.04 10.65 -20.58
N ILE A 258 -2.02 9.79 -20.28
CA ILE A 258 -1.77 8.40 -19.90
C ILE A 258 -1.62 7.44 -21.09
N GLU A 259 -1.89 7.88 -22.33
CA GLU A 259 -1.87 7.00 -23.50
C GLU A 259 -0.46 6.60 -23.95
N GLY A 260 -0.08 5.33 -23.82
CA GLY A 260 1.18 4.80 -24.35
C GLY A 260 2.39 4.94 -23.40
N ARG A 261 3.60 4.84 -23.94
CA ARG A 261 4.83 4.74 -23.12
C ARG A 261 5.05 5.99 -22.26
N GLY A 262 5.47 5.78 -21.00
CA GLY A 262 5.75 6.87 -20.06
C GLY A 262 4.49 7.56 -19.52
N ALA A 263 3.35 6.86 -19.47
CA ALA A 263 2.08 7.33 -18.93
C ALA A 263 2.21 8.01 -17.56
N PHE A 264 2.79 7.33 -16.57
CA PHE A 264 2.97 7.86 -15.20
C PHE A 264 3.73 9.20 -15.14
N ARG A 265 4.78 9.35 -15.95
CA ARG A 265 5.54 10.61 -15.99
C ARG A 265 4.69 11.72 -16.61
N ARG A 266 4.07 11.47 -17.77
CA ARG A 266 3.25 12.46 -18.48
C ARG A 266 2.01 12.86 -17.70
N PHE A 267 1.35 11.90 -17.06
CA PHE A 267 0.23 12.16 -16.15
C PHE A 267 0.65 13.14 -15.05
N ARG A 268 1.76 12.85 -14.35
CA ARG A 268 2.31 13.77 -13.34
C ARG A 268 2.66 15.13 -13.94
N ASP A 269 3.37 15.19 -15.06
CA ASP A 269 3.73 16.46 -15.71
C ASP A 269 2.50 17.34 -16.02
N VAL A 270 1.39 16.73 -16.43
CA VAL A 270 0.12 17.44 -16.70
C VAL A 270 -0.59 17.81 -15.40
N LEU A 271 -0.66 16.89 -14.43
CA LEU A 271 -1.30 17.07 -13.13
C LEU A 271 -0.71 18.25 -12.35
N HIS A 272 0.61 18.45 -12.39
CA HIS A 272 1.32 19.53 -11.69
C HIS A 272 0.93 20.94 -12.14
N ARG A 273 0.12 21.07 -13.21
CA ARG A 273 -0.48 22.34 -13.62
C ARG A 273 -1.58 22.82 -12.67
N TRP A 274 -2.11 21.93 -11.82
CA TRP A 274 -3.24 22.19 -10.92
C TRP A 274 -2.95 21.67 -9.49
N PRO A 275 -2.46 22.52 -8.57
CA PRO A 275 -2.12 22.12 -7.21
C PRO A 275 -3.25 21.41 -6.46
N ASP A 276 -4.50 21.83 -6.66
CA ASP A 276 -5.69 21.21 -6.08
C ASP A 276 -5.88 19.74 -6.50
N LEU A 277 -5.52 19.40 -7.74
CA LEU A 277 -5.58 18.02 -8.21
C LEU A 277 -4.37 17.19 -7.80
N VAL A 278 -3.22 17.82 -7.56
CA VAL A 278 -2.01 17.15 -7.06
C VAL A 278 -2.29 16.56 -5.68
N ASP A 279 -2.77 17.37 -4.74
CA ASP A 279 -3.01 16.92 -3.37
C ASP A 279 -4.10 15.83 -3.32
N ARG A 280 -5.18 16.02 -4.10
CA ARG A 280 -6.27 15.05 -4.22
C ARG A 280 -5.80 13.73 -4.85
N TRP A 281 -4.95 13.77 -5.88
CA TRP A 281 -4.40 12.56 -6.50
C TRP A 281 -3.59 11.74 -5.50
N TYR A 282 -2.71 12.38 -4.72
CA TYR A 282 -1.89 11.65 -3.75
C TYR A 282 -2.72 11.07 -2.62
N ALA A 283 -3.73 11.81 -2.11
CA ALA A 283 -4.71 11.27 -1.18
C ALA A 283 -5.40 10.02 -1.75
N PHE A 284 -5.99 10.14 -2.94
CA PHE A 284 -6.70 9.07 -3.64
C PHE A 284 -5.82 7.84 -3.89
N SER A 285 -4.61 8.05 -4.43
CA SER A 285 -3.69 6.97 -4.79
C SER A 285 -3.14 6.27 -3.55
N ASP A 286 -2.77 7.02 -2.49
CA ASP A 286 -2.22 6.42 -1.28
C ASP A 286 -3.27 5.58 -0.56
N ASP A 287 -4.50 6.08 -0.42
CA ASP A 287 -5.58 5.36 0.25
C ASP A 287 -5.88 4.02 -0.45
N ARG A 288 -5.83 4.01 -1.79
CA ARG A 288 -6.00 2.79 -2.59
C ARG A 288 -4.85 1.80 -2.45
N ARG A 289 -3.61 2.30 -2.45
CA ARG A 289 -2.40 1.50 -2.20
C ARG A 289 -2.42 0.86 -0.82
N ILE A 290 -2.79 1.62 0.21
CA ILE A 290 -2.97 1.12 1.58
C ILE A 290 -4.06 0.04 1.63
N GLY A 291 -5.19 0.27 0.97
CA GLY A 291 -6.29 -0.70 0.87
C GLY A 291 -5.85 -2.02 0.22
N ARG A 292 -5.12 -1.96 -0.90
CA ARG A 292 -4.54 -3.16 -1.56
C ARG A 292 -3.49 -3.85 -0.69
N ALA A 293 -2.62 -3.11 -0.02
CA ALA A 293 -1.65 -3.68 0.92
C ALA A 293 -2.34 -4.41 2.08
N ARG A 294 -3.45 -3.87 2.59
CA ARG A 294 -4.30 -4.52 3.61
C ARG A 294 -4.91 -5.82 3.10
N GLU A 295 -5.44 -5.82 1.87
CA GLU A 295 -6.01 -7.01 1.24
C GLU A 295 -4.94 -8.08 1.01
N TRP A 296 -3.78 -7.70 0.49
CA TRP A 296 -2.64 -8.59 0.30
C TRP A 296 -2.20 -9.23 1.62
N LEU A 297 -2.12 -8.44 2.70
CA LEU A 297 -1.74 -8.93 4.02
C LEU A 297 -2.78 -9.91 4.59
N ALA A 298 -4.06 -9.67 4.33
CA ALA A 298 -5.15 -10.57 4.71
C ALA A 298 -5.11 -11.90 3.95
N ASP A 299 -4.81 -11.86 2.65
CA ASP A 299 -4.59 -13.06 1.83
C ASP A 299 -3.40 -13.89 2.36
N ALA A 300 -2.38 -13.23 2.92
CA ALA A 300 -1.27 -13.88 3.62
C ALA A 300 -1.62 -14.40 5.03
N GLY A 301 -2.87 -14.19 5.49
CA GLY A 301 -3.36 -14.67 6.79
C GLY A 301 -3.11 -13.70 7.96
N TYR A 302 -2.79 -12.44 7.68
CA TYR A 302 -2.45 -11.43 8.67
C TYR A 302 -3.37 -10.22 8.61
N ARG A 303 -3.40 -9.46 9.70
CA ARG A 303 -4.00 -8.12 9.73
C ARG A 303 -2.97 -7.13 10.27
N PRO A 304 -3.03 -5.86 9.82
CA PRO A 304 -2.14 -4.84 10.35
C PRO A 304 -2.45 -4.62 11.82
N ALA A 305 -1.41 -4.68 12.64
CA ALA A 305 -1.44 -4.33 14.05
C ALA A 305 -0.48 -3.18 14.29
N ASP A 306 -0.74 -2.42 15.34
CA ASP A 306 0.12 -1.30 15.67
C ASP A 306 1.40 -1.87 16.30
N ALA A 307 2.58 -1.40 15.87
CA ALA A 307 3.87 -1.90 16.35
C ALA A 307 3.98 -1.88 17.89
N ARG A 308 4.54 -2.93 18.50
CA ARG A 308 4.61 -3.02 19.96
C ARG A 308 5.55 -1.99 20.57
#